data_AF-A0A7J7KDI3-F1
#
_entry.id   AF-A0A7J7KDI3-F1
#
_cell.length_a   1.000
_cell.length_b   1.000
_cell.length_c   1.000
_cell.angle_alpha   90.00
_cell.angle_beta   90.00
_cell.angle_gamma   90.00
#
_symmetry.space_group_name_H-M   'P 1'
#
loop_
_entity.id
_entity.type
_entity.pdbx_description
1 polymer ?
#
loop_
_entity_poly.entity_id
_entity_poly.type
_entity_poly.pdbx_seq_one_letter_code
_entity_poly.pdbx_strand_id
1 'polypeptide(L)'
;MNHEELIYYCVDIVNTYRDSFLSPEDHLKDYLSSKNLKDNDAVFVSEVFSGLLRYMNISLVVTEPFYNTHGRGVPLSDQTLLKVITYLALFRLDELGMPHFRKFIRTQDFNIMYKFLNFFINESSLKSWIKDEWSKLYDVAFVQTALLSPLLRWLPELTELVQQLKQKVDAKQTPVKKQLPLTKVKEFSLTKPRPRSVPLPYPIPKLQKHKPVPKTLYEKPKEVNRLQAQRIENRQAAEGRLMESSKYQFACANFNKSEKTERKLQQIRLEEDQKLQFDSYKAKPLPKEVMQTDVPIKLNAATIMREGKLFKEREKEVIKKLESLESGAHDSSKFMKWQEEMRQKDLEAELAMVERRRLEGKMSHEDAILARQKLINDNQKKVEEMKIETEELMARYLQDRLEEEQLMRSLVEMVLGGRENAKEAKKKLVQYKAKIVQEVNEESKELMRRALEEAEEEMKRKVELIHQIRAMEAAPISRNKMVDFTETAGYRFLNEMSIAELRERLSLLKEKQAEEEETKRTEILQNKQSKDRMLMDTLTVISKYRAEDTRAKAEQRANLRVKKESTKEKLLNSDDKLLSLQEKLEMKKAERLEAQQKMKVKPSATSLRQTSSMMREKTH
;
A
#
# COMPACT_ATOMS: atom_id res chain seq x y z
N MET A 1 -29.39 40.05 -4.90
CA MET A 1 -29.03 38.68 -5.34
C MET A 1 -28.82 37.77 -4.12
N ASN A 2 -28.42 36.49 -4.29
CA ASN A 2 -27.91 35.72 -3.15
C ASN A 2 -26.62 36.36 -2.61
N HIS A 3 -26.30 36.15 -1.34
CA HIS A 3 -25.12 36.75 -0.72
C HIS A 3 -23.80 36.20 -1.29
N GLU A 4 -23.84 34.96 -1.79
CA GLU A 4 -22.73 34.28 -2.47
C GLU A 4 -22.44 34.94 -3.84
N GLU A 5 -23.48 35.12 -4.65
CA GLU A 5 -23.45 35.84 -5.93
C GLU A 5 -22.91 37.26 -5.77
N LEU A 6 -23.37 38.00 -4.75
CA LEU A 6 -22.91 39.37 -4.47
C LEU A 6 -21.41 39.44 -4.12
N ILE A 7 -20.91 38.53 -3.28
CA ILE A 7 -19.45 38.45 -3.02
C ILE A 7 -18.70 38.11 -4.30
N TYR A 8 -19.21 37.16 -5.09
CA TYR A 8 -18.58 36.76 -6.34
C TYR A 8 -18.43 37.95 -7.31
N TYR A 9 -19.47 38.77 -7.52
CA TYR A 9 -19.36 39.98 -8.35
C TYR A 9 -18.39 41.01 -7.75
N CYS A 10 -18.39 41.24 -6.44
CA CYS A 10 -17.42 42.13 -5.77
C CYS A 10 -15.97 41.65 -5.87
N VAL A 11 -15.73 40.35 -6.04
CA VAL A 11 -14.38 39.78 -6.22
C VAL A 11 -13.97 39.74 -7.69
N ASP A 12 -14.90 39.42 -8.59
CA ASP A 12 -14.68 39.35 -10.04
C ASP A 12 -14.41 40.74 -10.66
N ILE A 13 -15.13 41.79 -10.24
CA ILE A 13 -14.85 43.16 -10.70
C ILE A 13 -13.44 43.65 -10.30
N VAL A 14 -12.95 43.27 -9.12
CA VAL A 14 -11.60 43.62 -8.63
C VAL A 14 -10.51 42.77 -9.31
N ASN A 15 -10.77 41.48 -9.55
CA ASN A 15 -9.84 40.60 -10.26
C ASN A 15 -9.72 40.90 -11.76
N THR A 16 -10.76 41.49 -12.37
CA THR A 16 -10.77 41.89 -13.78
C THR A 16 -10.19 43.28 -14.02
N TYR A 17 -10.20 44.17 -13.01
CA TYR A 17 -9.64 45.52 -13.10
C TYR A 17 -8.13 45.50 -13.39
N ARG A 18 -7.69 46.36 -14.31
CA ARG A 18 -6.27 46.55 -14.66
C ARG A 18 -5.92 48.03 -14.72
N ASP A 19 -5.26 48.47 -13.66
CA ASP A 19 -4.85 49.86 -13.39
C ASP A 19 -4.07 50.54 -14.53
N SER A 20 -3.42 49.76 -15.40
CA SER A 20 -2.63 50.25 -16.54
C SER A 20 -3.42 50.44 -17.84
N PHE A 21 -4.73 50.18 -17.89
CA PHE A 21 -5.50 50.16 -19.15
C PHE A 21 -6.87 50.85 -19.12
N LEU A 22 -7.54 50.92 -17.97
CA LEU A 22 -8.89 51.47 -17.85
C LEU A 22 -9.03 52.32 -16.58
N SER A 23 -9.82 53.40 -16.67
CA SER A 23 -10.26 54.15 -15.50
C SER A 23 -11.14 53.27 -14.59
N PRO A 24 -11.06 53.37 -13.25
CA PRO A 24 -11.96 52.67 -12.34
C PRO A 24 -13.44 52.86 -12.66
N GLU A 25 -13.85 54.05 -13.07
CA GLU A 25 -15.25 54.34 -13.39
C GLU A 25 -15.70 53.70 -14.70
N ASP A 26 -14.81 53.61 -15.69
CA ASP A 26 -15.16 53.10 -17.02
C ASP A 26 -15.15 51.58 -17.04
N HIS A 27 -14.16 50.95 -16.38
CA HIS A 27 -14.19 49.51 -16.07
C HIS A 27 -15.47 49.11 -15.33
N LEU A 28 -15.94 49.95 -14.40
CA LEU A 28 -17.17 49.71 -13.64
C LEU A 28 -18.43 49.86 -14.51
N LYS A 29 -18.50 50.85 -15.40
CA LYS A 29 -19.60 51.00 -16.38
C LYS A 29 -19.68 49.80 -17.32
N ASP A 30 -18.55 49.38 -17.88
CA ASP A 30 -18.45 48.20 -18.76
C ASP A 30 -18.81 46.91 -18.01
N TYR A 31 -18.28 46.73 -16.80
CA TYR A 31 -18.54 45.54 -16.00
C TYR A 31 -20.03 45.41 -15.63
N LEU A 32 -20.67 46.48 -15.13
CA LEU A 32 -22.10 46.46 -14.80
C LEU A 32 -22.97 46.21 -16.04
N SER A 33 -22.63 46.84 -17.17
CA SER A 33 -23.31 46.63 -18.46
C SER A 33 -23.21 45.18 -18.95
N SER A 34 -22.14 44.47 -18.61
CA SER A 34 -21.93 43.07 -19.01
C SER A 34 -22.70 42.03 -18.18
N LYS A 35 -23.19 42.38 -16.98
CA LYS A 35 -23.74 41.41 -16.00
C LYS A 35 -25.25 41.51 -15.74
N ASN A 36 -25.95 42.55 -16.23
CA ASN A 36 -27.39 42.76 -16.02
C ASN A 36 -27.82 42.65 -14.54
N LEU A 37 -27.08 43.30 -13.65
CA LEU A 37 -27.37 43.41 -12.23
C LEU A 37 -28.63 44.28 -11.98
N LYS A 38 -29.36 44.03 -10.89
CA LYS A 38 -30.43 44.93 -10.43
C LYS A 38 -29.84 46.18 -9.82
N ASP A 39 -30.48 47.33 -10.00
CA ASP A 39 -29.99 48.65 -9.56
C ASP A 39 -29.40 48.65 -8.14
N ASN A 40 -30.13 48.14 -7.14
CA ASN A 40 -29.65 48.06 -5.74
C ASN A 40 -28.44 47.12 -5.56
N ASP A 41 -28.41 45.99 -6.29
CA ASP A 41 -27.27 45.04 -6.26
C ASP A 41 -26.05 45.67 -6.99
N ALA A 42 -26.28 46.43 -8.06
CA ALA A 42 -25.26 47.14 -8.83
C ALA A 42 -24.63 48.31 -8.06
N VAL A 43 -25.45 49.09 -7.35
CA VAL A 43 -24.98 50.16 -6.43
C VAL A 43 -24.12 49.56 -5.31
N PHE A 44 -24.53 48.46 -4.70
CA PHE A 44 -23.70 47.81 -3.68
C PHE A 44 -22.33 47.36 -4.22
N VAL A 45 -22.29 46.75 -5.41
CA VAL A 45 -21.02 46.36 -6.07
C VAL A 45 -20.17 47.59 -6.42
N SER A 46 -20.78 48.69 -6.89
CA SER A 46 -20.05 49.90 -7.27
C SER A 46 -19.41 50.62 -6.07
N GLU A 47 -20.13 50.71 -4.95
CA GLU A 47 -19.65 51.25 -3.68
C GLU A 47 -18.54 50.36 -3.07
N VAL A 48 -18.70 49.03 -3.11
CA VAL A 48 -17.68 48.11 -2.59
C VAL A 48 -16.41 48.16 -3.44
N PHE A 49 -16.51 48.24 -4.77
CA PHE A 49 -15.35 48.37 -5.65
C PHE A 49 -14.61 49.70 -5.44
N SER A 50 -15.32 50.82 -5.53
CA SER A 50 -14.74 52.16 -5.37
C SER A 50 -14.19 52.40 -3.95
N GLY A 51 -14.92 51.94 -2.93
CA GLY A 51 -14.48 51.97 -1.54
C GLY A 51 -13.26 51.08 -1.28
N LEU A 52 -13.21 49.88 -1.87
CA LEU A 52 -12.04 49.02 -1.76
C LEU A 52 -10.82 49.67 -2.42
N LEU A 53 -10.94 50.20 -3.65
CA LEU A 53 -9.85 50.91 -4.33
C LEU A 53 -9.30 52.07 -3.50
N ARG A 54 -10.18 52.90 -2.92
CA ARG A 54 -9.81 54.02 -2.05
C ARG A 54 -9.05 53.60 -0.78
N TYR A 55 -9.30 52.38 -0.29
CA TYR A 55 -8.75 51.87 0.98
C TYR A 55 -7.95 50.56 0.81
N MET A 56 -7.35 50.33 -0.37
CA MET A 56 -6.52 49.16 -0.67
C MET A 56 -5.39 49.00 0.36
N ASN A 57 -4.72 50.09 0.72
CA ASN A 57 -3.58 50.08 1.64
C ASN A 57 -3.97 49.60 3.05
N ILE A 58 -5.16 49.98 3.54
CA ILE A 58 -5.71 49.52 4.83
C ILE A 58 -5.92 48.00 4.79
N SER A 59 -6.43 47.49 3.66
CA SER A 59 -6.68 46.05 3.43
C SER A 59 -5.40 45.24 3.22
N LEU A 60 -4.36 45.85 2.64
CA LEU A 60 -3.03 45.24 2.46
C LEU A 60 -2.31 45.07 3.80
N VAL A 61 -2.34 46.08 4.68
CA VAL A 61 -1.77 46.01 6.05
C VAL A 61 -2.34 44.84 6.88
N VAL A 62 -3.59 44.44 6.64
CA VAL A 62 -4.17 43.25 7.28
C VAL A 62 -3.81 41.96 6.52
N THR A 63 -3.94 41.95 5.19
CA THR A 63 -3.85 40.71 4.40
C THR A 63 -2.41 40.23 4.19
N GLU A 64 -1.41 41.09 4.03
CA GLU A 64 -0.02 40.64 3.82
C GLU A 64 0.59 39.98 5.07
N PRO A 65 0.48 40.57 6.29
CA PRO A 65 0.93 39.90 7.51
C PRO A 65 0.16 38.60 7.79
N PHE A 66 -1.13 38.54 7.44
CA PHE A 66 -1.90 37.29 7.52
C PHE A 66 -1.27 36.18 6.65
N TYR A 67 -0.98 36.45 5.36
CA TYR A 67 -0.38 35.44 4.48
C TYR A 67 1.02 35.01 4.96
N ASN A 68 1.81 35.94 5.50
CA ASN A 68 3.14 35.64 6.05
C ASN A 68 3.11 34.78 7.33
N THR A 69 2.09 34.94 8.18
CA THR A 69 2.01 34.29 9.51
C THR A 69 1.09 33.07 9.54
N HIS A 70 -0.18 33.22 9.13
CA HIS A 70 -1.24 32.24 9.30
C HIS A 70 -1.81 31.69 7.97
N GLY A 71 -1.48 32.30 6.83
CA GLY A 71 -1.95 31.90 5.49
C GLY A 71 -1.44 30.56 4.96
N ARG A 72 -0.73 29.76 5.77
CA ARG A 72 -0.30 28.41 5.37
C ARG A 72 -1.52 27.55 5.03
N GLY A 73 -1.63 27.15 3.76
CA GLY A 73 -2.78 26.42 3.23
C GLY A 73 -4.01 27.29 2.95
N VAL A 74 -3.85 28.59 2.69
CA VAL A 74 -4.84 29.45 2.03
C VAL A 74 -4.26 29.85 0.66
N PRO A 75 -5.00 29.70 -0.46
CA PRO A 75 -4.47 30.05 -1.78
C PRO A 75 -4.43 31.58 -1.98
N LEU A 76 -3.61 32.03 -2.94
CA LEU A 76 -3.51 33.45 -3.29
C LEU A 76 -4.71 33.97 -4.12
N SER A 77 -5.49 33.08 -4.75
CA SER A 77 -6.76 33.41 -5.40
C SER A 77 -7.72 34.17 -4.47
N ASP A 78 -7.67 33.81 -3.20
CA ASP A 78 -8.63 34.28 -2.19
C ASP A 78 -8.16 35.60 -1.57
N GLN A 79 -6.98 36.12 -1.92
CA GLN A 79 -6.47 37.38 -1.38
C GLN A 79 -7.42 38.55 -1.70
N THR A 80 -8.01 38.58 -2.89
CA THR A 80 -9.03 39.58 -3.28
C THR A 80 -10.30 39.44 -2.44
N LEU A 81 -10.74 38.20 -2.16
CA LEU A 81 -11.88 37.92 -1.29
C LEU A 81 -11.62 38.35 0.15
N LEU A 82 -10.41 38.12 0.69
CA LEU A 82 -10.02 38.61 2.02
C LEU A 82 -9.93 40.14 2.06
N LYS A 83 -9.45 40.80 1.01
CA LYS A 83 -9.47 42.27 0.89
C LYS A 83 -10.90 42.83 0.90
N VAL A 84 -11.80 42.27 0.09
CA VAL A 84 -13.24 42.63 0.08
C VAL A 84 -13.87 42.44 1.46
N ILE A 85 -13.63 41.32 2.13
CA ILE A 85 -14.17 41.06 3.48
C ILE A 85 -13.56 42.00 4.53
N THR A 86 -12.30 42.40 4.40
CA THR A 86 -11.67 43.41 5.28
C THR A 86 -12.35 44.77 5.13
N TYR A 87 -12.58 45.23 3.89
CA TYR A 87 -13.32 46.46 3.61
C TYR A 87 -14.76 46.42 4.14
N LEU A 88 -15.48 45.30 3.91
CA LEU A 88 -16.84 45.12 4.43
C LEU A 88 -16.89 45.14 5.97
N ALA A 89 -15.89 44.55 6.64
CA ALA A 89 -15.79 44.52 8.11
C ALA A 89 -15.46 45.89 8.72
N LEU A 90 -14.69 46.74 8.02
CA LEU A 90 -14.26 48.05 8.51
C LEU A 90 -15.27 49.16 8.20
N PHE A 91 -15.77 49.23 6.96
CA PHE A 91 -16.53 50.38 6.48
C PHE A 91 -18.03 50.12 6.31
N ARG A 92 -18.43 48.91 5.87
CA ARG A 92 -19.85 48.60 5.58
C ARG A 92 -20.57 47.82 6.70
N LEU A 93 -19.87 47.45 7.78
CA LEU A 93 -20.45 46.63 8.85
C LEU A 93 -21.59 47.35 9.61
N ASP A 94 -21.47 48.67 9.77
CA ASP A 94 -22.50 49.53 10.36
C ASP A 94 -23.76 49.64 9.49
N GLU A 95 -23.59 49.73 8.17
CA GLU A 95 -24.69 49.91 7.22
C GLU A 95 -25.41 48.60 6.87
N LEU A 96 -24.64 47.52 6.67
CA LEU A 96 -25.17 46.18 6.41
C LEU A 96 -25.78 45.56 7.68
N GLY A 97 -25.24 45.92 8.84
CA GLY A 97 -25.50 45.26 10.10
C GLY A 97 -24.93 43.83 10.17
N MET A 98 -24.66 43.38 11.39
CA MET A 98 -24.10 42.05 11.62
C MET A 98 -24.92 40.88 10.99
N PRO A 99 -26.27 40.88 10.91
CA PRO A 99 -27.02 39.79 10.27
C PRO A 99 -26.67 39.53 8.80
N HIS A 100 -26.34 40.57 8.02
CA HIS A 100 -25.93 40.39 6.62
C HIS A 100 -24.46 39.98 6.51
N PHE A 101 -23.58 40.55 7.35
CA PHE A 101 -22.19 40.10 7.46
C PHE A 101 -22.07 38.62 7.87
N ARG A 102 -22.91 38.15 8.81
CA ARG A 102 -23.01 36.71 9.17
C ARG A 102 -23.48 35.84 8.00
N LYS A 103 -24.34 36.33 7.10
CA LYS A 103 -24.74 35.60 5.87
C LYS A 103 -23.59 35.55 4.87
N PHE A 104 -22.95 36.68 4.58
CA PHE A 104 -21.80 36.80 3.67
C PHE A 104 -20.67 35.84 4.05
N ILE A 105 -20.25 35.80 5.32
CA ILE A 105 -19.22 34.88 5.79
C ILE A 105 -19.67 33.40 5.71
N ARG A 106 -20.97 33.12 5.86
CA ARG A 106 -21.50 31.75 5.84
C ARG A 106 -21.56 31.12 4.45
N THR A 107 -21.41 31.89 3.36
CA THR A 107 -21.32 31.35 1.98
C THR A 107 -19.88 31.01 1.57
N GLN A 108 -18.87 31.40 2.36
CA GLN A 108 -17.46 31.19 2.04
C GLN A 108 -16.85 30.05 2.88
N ASP A 109 -15.64 29.57 2.53
CA ASP A 109 -15.06 28.42 3.25
C ASP A 109 -14.77 28.75 4.72
N PHE A 110 -15.47 28.01 5.61
CA PHE A 110 -15.41 28.22 7.05
C PHE A 110 -13.99 28.12 7.64
N ASN A 111 -13.06 27.36 7.05
CA ASN A 111 -11.69 27.24 7.54
C ASN A 111 -10.88 28.50 7.20
N ILE A 112 -11.04 29.03 5.98
CA ILE A 112 -10.35 30.24 5.52
C ILE A 112 -10.90 31.45 6.28
N MET A 113 -12.22 31.54 6.39
CA MET A 113 -12.90 32.58 7.18
C MET A 113 -12.50 32.51 8.67
N TYR A 114 -12.47 31.32 9.28
CA TYR A 114 -12.01 31.17 10.66
C TYR A 114 -10.56 31.63 10.84
N LYS A 115 -9.62 31.14 10.02
CA LYS A 115 -8.21 31.53 10.09
C LYS A 115 -8.03 33.04 9.98
N PHE A 116 -8.68 33.67 8.99
CA PHE A 116 -8.53 35.10 8.73
C PHE A 116 -9.18 35.96 9.82
N LEU A 117 -10.43 35.67 10.18
CA LEU A 117 -11.17 36.46 11.16
C LEU A 117 -10.60 36.29 12.58
N ASN A 118 -10.09 35.10 12.95
CA ASN A 118 -9.39 34.90 14.22
C ASN A 118 -8.05 35.65 14.29
N PHE A 119 -7.40 35.94 13.16
CA PHE A 119 -6.23 36.80 13.10
C PHE A 119 -6.61 38.28 13.19
N PHE A 120 -7.56 38.72 12.34
CA PHE A 120 -7.92 40.13 12.21
C PHE A 120 -8.69 40.70 13.42
N ILE A 121 -9.61 39.94 14.02
CA ILE A 121 -10.47 40.41 15.13
C ILE A 121 -9.77 40.22 16.51
N ASN A 122 -8.51 39.79 16.53
CA ASN A 122 -7.74 39.70 17.76
C ASN A 122 -7.50 41.12 18.36
N GLU A 123 -8.23 41.44 19.42
CA GLU A 123 -8.21 42.74 20.12
C GLU A 123 -6.78 43.21 20.46
N SER A 124 -5.90 42.28 20.87
CA SER A 124 -4.50 42.58 21.19
C SER A 124 -3.68 43.02 19.98
N SER A 125 -4.00 42.52 18.78
CA SER A 125 -3.38 42.91 17.51
C SER A 125 -3.97 44.21 16.98
N LEU A 126 -5.31 44.37 17.07
CA LEU A 126 -6.01 45.59 16.66
C LEU A 126 -5.56 46.83 17.46
N LYS A 127 -5.32 46.69 18.77
CA LYS A 127 -4.90 47.80 19.64
C LYS A 127 -3.39 48.08 19.64
N SER A 128 -2.59 47.21 19.02
CA SER A 128 -1.14 47.39 18.87
C SER A 128 -0.76 47.55 17.40
N TRP A 129 -0.05 46.58 16.82
CA TRP A 129 0.62 46.71 15.53
C TRP A 129 -0.32 47.09 14.37
N ILE A 130 -1.58 46.65 14.36
CA ILE A 130 -2.52 47.03 13.27
C ILE A 130 -2.84 48.53 13.35
N LYS A 131 -3.06 49.08 14.55
CA LYS A 131 -3.21 50.52 14.75
C LYS A 131 -1.95 51.25 14.32
N ASP A 132 -0.78 50.76 14.72
CA ASP A 132 0.50 51.42 14.46
C ASP A 132 0.81 51.46 12.95
N GLU A 133 0.60 50.35 12.21
CA GLU A 133 0.79 50.33 10.75
C GLU A 133 -0.25 51.19 10.01
N TRP A 134 -1.53 51.17 10.40
CA TRP A 134 -2.53 52.08 9.81
C TRP A 134 -2.21 53.56 10.09
N SER A 135 -1.68 53.87 11.28
CA SER A 135 -1.30 55.25 11.68
C SER A 135 -0.05 55.79 10.95
N LYS A 136 0.68 54.96 10.21
CA LYS A 136 1.74 55.41 9.28
C LYS A 136 1.20 55.83 7.91
N LEU A 137 -0.01 55.39 7.56
CA LEU A 137 -0.60 55.54 6.22
C LEU A 137 -1.78 56.50 6.19
N TYR A 138 -2.48 56.66 7.32
CA TYR A 138 -3.63 57.54 7.50
C TYR A 138 -3.53 58.25 8.85
N ASP A 139 -4.17 59.42 8.96
CA ASP A 139 -4.20 60.21 10.19
C ASP A 139 -4.72 59.41 11.40
N VAL A 140 -4.10 59.60 12.56
CA VAL A 140 -4.40 58.91 13.82
C VAL A 140 -5.85 59.17 14.25
N ALA A 141 -6.39 60.37 14.02
CA ALA A 141 -7.79 60.66 14.35
C ALA A 141 -8.74 59.87 13.46
N PHE A 142 -8.49 59.79 12.15
CA PHE A 142 -9.24 58.92 11.23
C PHE A 142 -9.13 57.43 11.61
N VAL A 143 -7.92 56.92 11.87
CA VAL A 143 -7.71 55.51 12.26
C VAL A 143 -8.47 55.17 13.55
N GLN A 144 -8.46 56.06 14.54
CA GLN A 144 -9.13 55.81 15.81
C GLN A 144 -10.66 55.97 15.73
N THR A 145 -11.17 56.93 14.95
CA THR A 145 -12.62 57.22 14.87
C THR A 145 -13.36 56.41 13.82
N ALA A 146 -12.79 56.22 12.62
CA ALA A 146 -13.47 55.60 11.48
C ALA A 146 -13.15 54.10 11.32
N LEU A 147 -11.98 53.63 11.75
CA LEU A 147 -11.59 52.21 11.63
C LEU A 147 -11.77 51.46 12.96
N LEU A 148 -11.13 51.94 14.03
CA LEU A 148 -11.08 51.20 15.29
C LEU A 148 -12.37 51.33 16.11
N SER A 149 -13.00 52.51 16.21
CA SER A 149 -14.19 52.66 17.04
C SER A 149 -15.39 51.81 16.59
N PRO A 150 -15.75 51.72 15.28
CA PRO A 150 -16.83 50.84 14.82
C PRO A 150 -16.48 49.36 14.98
N LEU A 151 -15.24 48.96 14.62
CA LEU A 151 -14.79 47.57 14.71
C LEU A 151 -14.73 47.07 16.16
N LEU A 152 -14.29 47.91 17.11
CA LEU A 152 -14.28 47.59 18.54
C LEU A 152 -15.70 47.52 19.12
N ARG A 153 -16.67 48.30 18.60
CA ARG A 153 -18.08 48.21 19.03
C ARG A 153 -18.70 46.86 18.68
N TRP A 154 -18.43 46.33 17.48
CA TRP A 154 -18.93 45.04 17.02
C TRP A 154 -18.06 43.83 17.43
N LEU A 155 -16.99 44.05 18.19
CA LEU A 155 -16.05 42.99 18.59
C LEU A 155 -16.73 41.83 19.36
N PRO A 156 -17.73 42.05 20.25
CA PRO A 156 -18.47 40.95 20.88
C PRO A 156 -19.20 40.05 19.87
N GLU A 157 -19.94 40.63 18.91
CA GLU A 157 -20.69 39.87 17.91
C GLU A 157 -19.76 39.22 16.87
N LEU A 158 -18.63 39.85 16.56
CA LEU A 158 -17.59 39.32 15.67
C LEU A 158 -16.86 38.14 16.31
N THR A 159 -16.50 38.22 17.59
CA THR A 159 -15.87 37.11 18.32
C THR A 159 -16.85 35.94 18.54
N GLU A 160 -18.14 36.19 18.77
CA GLU A 160 -19.17 35.15 18.78
C GLU A 160 -19.26 34.44 17.41
N LEU A 161 -19.18 35.17 16.30
CA LEU A 161 -19.10 34.56 14.96
C LEU A 161 -17.82 33.73 14.78
N VAL A 162 -16.65 34.20 15.24
CA VAL A 162 -15.39 33.43 15.17
C VAL A 162 -15.51 32.13 15.97
N GLN A 163 -16.18 32.14 17.13
CA GLN A 163 -16.49 30.93 17.90
C GLN A 163 -17.45 29.98 17.15
N GLN A 164 -18.51 30.49 16.52
CA GLN A 164 -19.40 29.67 15.67
C GLN A 164 -18.65 29.04 14.48
N LEU A 165 -17.71 29.76 13.87
CA LEU A 165 -16.87 29.22 12.81
C LEU A 165 -15.92 28.14 13.33
N LYS A 166 -15.26 28.37 14.47
CA LYS A 166 -14.37 27.40 15.13
C LYS A 166 -15.09 26.07 15.37
N GLN A 167 -16.27 26.11 15.98
CA GLN A 167 -17.09 24.91 16.23
C GLN A 167 -17.39 24.12 14.94
N LYS A 168 -17.63 24.80 13.81
CA LYS A 168 -17.86 24.16 12.50
C LYS A 168 -16.58 23.60 11.87
N VAL A 169 -15.42 24.21 12.12
CA VAL A 169 -14.12 23.70 11.68
C VAL A 169 -13.77 22.44 12.47
N ASP A 170 -13.88 22.49 13.79
CA ASP A 170 -13.60 21.35 14.68
C ASP A 170 -14.55 20.17 14.42
N ALA A 171 -15.83 20.45 14.12
CA ALA A 171 -16.84 19.46 13.70
C ALA A 171 -16.66 18.92 12.26
N LYS A 172 -15.81 19.55 11.43
CA LYS A 172 -15.35 18.97 10.15
C LYS A 172 -14.05 18.17 10.31
N GLN A 173 -13.14 18.63 11.17
CA GLN A 173 -11.85 17.98 11.43
C GLN A 173 -11.98 16.71 12.26
N THR A 174 -13.01 16.61 13.09
CA THR A 174 -13.51 15.33 13.55
C THR A 174 -14.30 14.68 12.42
N PRO A 175 -13.77 13.68 11.69
CA PRO A 175 -14.64 12.81 10.93
C PRO A 175 -15.51 12.11 11.95
N VAL A 176 -16.78 12.51 12.03
CA VAL A 176 -17.85 11.60 12.45
C VAL A 176 -17.87 10.51 11.40
N LYS A 177 -16.96 9.53 11.57
CA LYS A 177 -17.17 8.16 11.12
C LYS A 177 -18.59 7.86 11.57
N LYS A 178 -19.52 7.77 10.63
CA LYS A 178 -20.84 7.22 10.92
C LYS A 178 -20.55 5.91 11.61
N GLN A 179 -20.85 5.83 12.90
CA GLN A 179 -20.76 4.57 13.62
C GLN A 179 -21.90 3.73 13.05
N LEU A 180 -21.61 3.05 11.92
CA LEU A 180 -22.26 1.82 11.53
C LEU A 180 -22.40 1.03 12.84
N PRO A 181 -23.64 0.87 13.35
CA PRO A 181 -23.85 0.53 14.75
C PRO A 181 -23.08 -0.75 15.03
N LEU A 182 -22.07 -0.64 15.89
CA LEU A 182 -21.03 -1.67 16.04
C LEU A 182 -21.74 -3.01 16.18
N THR A 183 -21.46 -3.97 15.27
CA THR A 183 -22.25 -5.19 15.15
C THR A 183 -22.18 -5.98 16.45
N LYS A 184 -23.09 -5.68 17.37
CA LYS A 184 -23.24 -6.39 18.64
C LYS A 184 -23.52 -7.82 18.23
N VAL A 185 -22.61 -8.72 18.59
CA VAL A 185 -22.81 -10.15 18.42
C VAL A 185 -24.02 -10.48 19.27
N LYS A 186 -25.20 -10.51 18.64
CA LYS A 186 -26.41 -11.06 19.24
C LYS A 186 -26.09 -12.53 19.40
N GLU A 187 -25.76 -12.93 20.63
CA GLU A 187 -25.50 -14.32 20.96
C GLU A 187 -26.60 -15.16 20.34
N PHE A 188 -26.20 -16.08 19.46
CA PHE A 188 -27.13 -17.00 18.83
C PHE A 188 -27.86 -17.70 19.97
N SER A 189 -29.19 -17.72 19.90
CA SER A 189 -30.01 -18.18 21.01
C SER A 189 -29.80 -19.68 21.20
N LEU A 190 -28.78 -20.03 21.99
CA LEU A 190 -28.57 -21.34 22.56
C LEU A 190 -29.82 -21.67 23.36
N THR A 191 -30.74 -22.35 22.68
CA THR A 191 -31.83 -23.06 23.32
C THR A 191 -31.19 -24.00 24.32
N LYS A 192 -31.12 -23.59 25.60
CA LYS A 192 -30.78 -24.48 26.70
C LYS A 192 -31.66 -25.72 26.49
N PRO A 193 -31.08 -26.89 26.17
CA PRO A 193 -31.90 -28.03 25.77
C PRO A 193 -32.85 -28.30 26.92
N ARG A 194 -34.16 -28.31 26.65
CA ARG A 194 -35.16 -28.65 27.68
C ARG A 194 -34.66 -29.94 28.33
N PRO A 195 -34.50 -30.00 29.66
CA PRO A 195 -33.98 -31.18 30.32
C PRO A 195 -34.85 -32.35 29.88
N ARG A 196 -34.24 -33.37 29.25
CA ARG A 196 -35.00 -34.51 28.76
C ARG A 196 -35.61 -35.18 29.98
N SER A 197 -36.93 -35.02 30.15
CA SER A 197 -37.70 -35.80 31.10
C SER A 197 -37.50 -37.27 30.75
N VAL A 198 -36.68 -37.96 31.53
CA VAL A 198 -36.44 -39.39 31.35
C VAL A 198 -37.80 -40.06 31.50
N PRO A 199 -38.35 -40.70 30.46
CA PRO A 199 -39.65 -41.34 30.57
C PRO A 199 -39.53 -42.48 31.58
N LEU A 200 -40.48 -42.56 32.52
CA LEU A 200 -40.58 -43.70 33.43
C LEU A 200 -40.60 -45.00 32.60
N PRO A 201 -39.69 -45.94 32.86
CA PRO A 201 -39.56 -47.12 32.02
C PRO A 201 -40.80 -47.99 32.18
N TYR A 202 -41.48 -48.27 31.07
CA TYR A 202 -42.52 -49.29 31.03
C TYR A 202 -41.94 -50.64 31.48
N PRO A 203 -42.66 -51.42 32.31
CA PRO A 203 -42.18 -52.71 32.78
C PRO A 203 -41.94 -53.65 31.60
N ILE A 204 -40.68 -54.04 31.40
CA ILE A 204 -40.25 -54.81 30.23
C ILE A 204 -40.99 -56.17 30.23
N PRO A 205 -41.76 -56.50 29.18
CA PRO A 205 -42.38 -57.81 29.06
C PRO A 205 -41.30 -58.90 29.07
N LYS A 206 -41.46 -59.93 29.91
CA LYS A 206 -40.51 -61.03 30.03
C LYS A 206 -40.54 -61.92 28.78
N LEU A 207 -39.84 -61.47 27.72
CA LEU A 207 -39.62 -62.23 26.49
C LEU A 207 -38.99 -63.59 26.82
N GLN A 208 -39.47 -64.64 26.14
CA GLN A 208 -38.90 -65.98 26.27
C GLN A 208 -37.46 -65.97 25.77
N LYS A 209 -36.57 -66.70 26.47
CA LYS A 209 -35.13 -66.74 26.15
C LYS A 209 -34.91 -67.11 24.68
N HIS A 210 -34.30 -66.19 23.93
CA HIS A 210 -33.96 -66.42 22.52
C HIS A 210 -33.03 -67.64 22.39
N LYS A 211 -33.18 -68.39 21.29
CA LYS A 211 -32.25 -69.47 20.93
C LYS A 211 -30.85 -68.87 20.74
N PRO A 212 -29.77 -69.54 21.17
CA PRO A 212 -28.42 -69.04 20.97
C PRO A 212 -28.16 -68.82 19.47
N VAL A 213 -27.56 -67.68 19.15
CA VAL A 213 -27.21 -67.30 17.77
C VAL A 213 -26.28 -68.38 17.19
N PRO A 214 -26.57 -68.96 16.01
CA PRO A 214 -25.70 -69.98 15.43
C PRO A 214 -24.30 -69.40 15.15
N LYS A 215 -23.24 -70.17 15.46
CA LYS A 215 -21.84 -69.72 15.35
C LYS A 215 -21.47 -69.16 13.96
N THR A 216 -22.18 -69.62 12.92
CA THR A 216 -22.10 -69.14 11.53
C THR A 216 -22.50 -67.67 11.31
N LEU A 217 -22.98 -66.93 12.33
CA LEU A 217 -23.14 -65.47 12.24
C LEU A 217 -21.83 -64.72 12.58
N TYR A 218 -20.91 -65.36 13.31
CA TYR A 218 -19.64 -64.76 13.73
C TYR A 218 -18.45 -65.30 12.93
N GLU A 219 -18.53 -66.55 12.46
CA GLU A 219 -17.64 -67.08 11.43
C GLU A 219 -18.00 -66.47 10.06
N LYS A 220 -17.02 -65.88 9.36
CA LYS A 220 -17.25 -65.35 8.00
C LYS A 220 -17.53 -66.51 7.02
N PRO A 221 -18.57 -66.43 6.17
CA PRO A 221 -18.85 -67.46 5.17
C PRO A 221 -17.65 -67.76 4.28
N LYS A 222 -17.52 -69.01 3.81
CA LYS A 222 -16.37 -69.46 3.00
C LYS A 222 -16.29 -68.72 1.66
N GLU A 223 -17.43 -68.24 1.19
CA GLU A 223 -17.61 -67.34 0.05
C GLU A 223 -16.89 -65.99 0.28
N VAL A 224 -16.89 -65.44 1.49
CA VAL A 224 -16.20 -64.17 1.80
C VAL A 224 -14.68 -64.33 1.66
N ASN A 225 -14.12 -65.44 2.14
CA ASN A 225 -12.69 -65.71 2.00
C ASN A 225 -12.31 -65.97 0.53
N ARG A 226 -13.16 -66.66 -0.24
CA ARG A 226 -13.01 -66.80 -1.70
C ARG A 226 -13.09 -65.46 -2.43
N LEU A 227 -14.07 -64.61 -2.10
CA LEU A 227 -14.21 -63.26 -2.65
C LEU A 227 -13.05 -62.34 -2.25
N GLN A 228 -12.42 -62.53 -1.09
CA GLN A 228 -11.21 -61.82 -0.70
C GLN A 228 -9.99 -62.28 -1.51
N ALA A 229 -9.78 -63.60 -1.65
CA ALA A 229 -8.73 -64.14 -2.53
C ALA A 229 -8.91 -63.66 -3.97
N GLN A 230 -10.12 -63.78 -4.52
CA GLN A 230 -10.45 -63.34 -5.88
C GLN A 230 -10.40 -61.81 -6.04
N ARG A 231 -10.59 -61.02 -4.97
CA ARG A 231 -10.32 -59.56 -4.98
C ARG A 231 -8.83 -59.26 -5.01
N ILE A 232 -8.00 -60.03 -4.31
CA ILE A 232 -6.53 -59.88 -4.35
C ILE A 232 -6.00 -60.29 -5.72
N GLU A 233 -6.48 -61.39 -6.28
CA GLU A 233 -6.15 -61.87 -7.62
C GLU A 233 -6.62 -60.90 -8.72
N ASN A 234 -7.87 -60.43 -8.69
CA ASN A 234 -8.34 -59.38 -9.59
C ASN A 234 -7.57 -58.07 -9.43
N ARG A 235 -7.12 -57.74 -8.21
CA ARG A 235 -6.27 -56.56 -7.96
C ARG A 235 -4.89 -56.76 -8.58
N GLN A 236 -4.24 -57.91 -8.40
CA GLN A 236 -2.96 -58.23 -9.03
C GLN A 236 -3.06 -58.26 -10.55
N ALA A 237 -4.15 -58.80 -11.11
CA ALA A 237 -4.43 -58.74 -12.54
C ALA A 237 -4.71 -57.30 -13.05
N ALA A 238 -5.35 -56.45 -12.25
CA ALA A 238 -5.57 -55.04 -12.58
C ALA A 238 -4.27 -54.22 -12.48
N GLU A 239 -3.44 -54.45 -11.46
CA GLU A 239 -2.10 -53.86 -11.30
C GLU A 239 -1.16 -54.35 -12.42
N GLY A 240 -1.24 -55.61 -12.83
CA GLY A 240 -0.55 -56.17 -14.00
C GLY A 240 -0.98 -55.50 -15.30
N ARG A 241 -2.29 -55.40 -15.58
CA ARG A 241 -2.82 -54.68 -16.75
C ARG A 241 -2.50 -53.18 -16.73
N LEU A 242 -2.42 -52.56 -15.55
CA LEU A 242 -1.98 -51.17 -15.40
C LEU A 242 -0.50 -51.03 -15.79
N MET A 243 0.37 -51.93 -15.31
CA MET A 243 1.79 -51.94 -15.65
C MET A 243 2.03 -52.25 -17.14
N GLU A 244 1.26 -53.16 -17.71
CA GLU A 244 1.30 -53.49 -19.15
C GLU A 244 0.80 -52.32 -20.00
N SER A 245 -0.35 -51.73 -19.67
CA SER A 245 -0.88 -50.53 -20.30
C SER A 245 0.08 -49.34 -20.17
N SER A 246 0.79 -49.21 -19.04
CA SER A 246 1.82 -48.20 -18.82
C SER A 246 3.08 -48.45 -19.66
N LYS A 247 3.50 -49.71 -19.81
CA LYS A 247 4.64 -50.13 -20.65
C LYS A 247 4.38 -49.89 -22.15
N TYR A 248 3.12 -50.04 -22.59
CA TYR A 248 2.69 -49.78 -23.97
C TYR A 248 1.99 -48.42 -24.15
N GLN A 249 2.13 -47.50 -23.18
CA GLN A 249 1.46 -46.21 -23.18
C GLN A 249 2.06 -45.26 -24.23
N PHE A 250 1.26 -44.85 -25.21
CA PHE A 250 1.65 -43.80 -26.15
C PHE A 250 2.03 -42.51 -25.40
N ALA A 251 3.08 -41.82 -25.85
CA ALA A 251 3.66 -40.67 -25.14
C ALA A 251 2.67 -39.51 -24.89
N CYS A 252 1.60 -39.41 -25.69
CA CYS A 252 0.53 -38.43 -25.52
C CYS A 252 -0.42 -38.72 -24.34
N ALA A 253 -0.47 -39.96 -23.83
CA ALA A 253 -1.30 -40.35 -22.70
C ALA A 253 -0.58 -40.21 -21.34
N ASN A 254 0.72 -39.90 -21.33
CA ASN A 254 1.47 -39.67 -20.10
C ASN A 254 1.20 -38.26 -19.55
N PHE A 255 0.64 -38.17 -18.34
CA PHE A 255 0.41 -36.90 -17.65
C PHE A 255 1.71 -36.19 -17.26
N ASN A 256 2.76 -36.96 -16.95
CA ASN A 256 4.07 -36.44 -16.59
C ASN A 256 4.70 -35.74 -17.79
N LYS A 257 5.18 -34.50 -17.58
CA LYS A 257 5.76 -33.69 -18.66
C LYS A 257 7.21 -34.13 -18.88
N SER A 258 7.71 -34.00 -20.11
CA SER A 258 9.14 -34.20 -20.38
C SER A 258 9.98 -33.34 -19.44
N GLU A 259 11.10 -33.88 -18.92
CA GLU A 259 11.99 -33.14 -17.99
C GLU A 259 12.37 -31.75 -18.51
N LYS A 260 12.54 -31.58 -19.82
CA LYS A 260 12.85 -30.28 -20.46
C LYS A 260 11.75 -29.24 -20.20
N THR A 261 10.50 -29.68 -20.12
CA THR A 261 9.32 -28.86 -19.81
C THR A 261 9.18 -28.64 -18.30
N GLU A 262 9.52 -29.63 -17.47
CA GLU A 262 9.50 -29.48 -16.01
C GLU A 262 10.60 -28.53 -15.51
N ARG A 263 11.83 -28.65 -16.04
CA ARG A 263 12.93 -27.71 -15.79
C ARG A 263 12.55 -26.28 -16.20
N LYS A 264 11.85 -26.10 -17.33
CA LYS A 264 11.28 -24.79 -17.73
C LYS A 264 10.21 -24.28 -16.74
N LEU A 265 9.31 -25.14 -16.28
CA LEU A 265 8.29 -24.77 -15.27
C LEU A 265 8.91 -24.39 -13.92
N GLN A 266 10.00 -25.05 -13.52
CA GLN A 266 10.80 -24.70 -12.34
C GLN A 266 11.50 -23.36 -12.52
N GLN A 267 12.07 -23.07 -13.70
CA GLN A 267 12.65 -21.76 -14.02
C GLN A 267 11.61 -20.64 -14.00
N ILE A 268 10.41 -20.86 -14.56
CA ILE A 268 9.31 -19.89 -14.55
C ILE A 268 8.87 -19.59 -13.11
N ARG A 269 8.71 -20.60 -12.25
CA ARG A 269 8.40 -20.37 -10.82
C ARG A 269 9.52 -19.63 -10.09
N LEU A 270 10.79 -19.97 -10.34
CA LEU A 270 11.92 -19.24 -9.75
C LEU A 270 11.96 -17.78 -10.19
N GLU A 271 11.57 -17.47 -11.43
CA GLU A 271 11.37 -16.09 -11.87
C GLU A 271 10.17 -15.42 -11.20
N GLU A 272 9.05 -16.12 -11.02
CA GLU A 272 7.85 -15.60 -10.34
C GLU A 272 8.13 -15.31 -8.86
N ASP A 273 8.76 -16.24 -8.13
CA ASP A 273 9.20 -16.05 -6.75
C ASP A 273 10.20 -14.89 -6.62
N GLN A 274 11.11 -14.70 -7.59
CA GLN A 274 12.00 -13.54 -7.66
C GLN A 274 11.27 -12.22 -7.97
N LYS A 275 10.11 -12.27 -8.64
CA LYS A 275 9.22 -11.11 -8.86
C LYS A 275 8.40 -10.79 -7.60
N LEU A 276 7.98 -11.80 -6.83
CA LEU A 276 7.24 -11.69 -5.56
C LEU A 276 8.08 -11.30 -4.33
N GLN A 277 9.38 -10.98 -4.47
CA GLN A 277 10.19 -10.43 -3.36
C GLN A 277 9.82 -8.96 -3.07
N PHE A 278 8.67 -8.73 -2.42
CA PHE A 278 8.12 -7.40 -2.11
C PHE A 278 9.06 -6.51 -1.28
N ASP A 279 9.81 -7.09 -0.34
CA ASP A 279 10.74 -6.35 0.54
C ASP A 279 12.11 -6.04 -0.11
N SER A 280 12.31 -6.43 -1.37
CA SER A 280 13.54 -6.08 -2.10
C SER A 280 13.43 -4.66 -2.68
N TYR A 281 14.18 -3.70 -2.11
CA TYR A 281 14.26 -2.33 -2.64
C TYR A 281 15.00 -2.31 -3.99
N LYS A 282 14.28 -2.67 -5.05
CA LYS A 282 14.73 -2.72 -6.45
C LYS A 282 14.82 -1.30 -7.04
N ALA A 283 15.72 -0.50 -6.50
CA ALA A 283 16.30 0.61 -7.25
C ALA A 283 16.92 0.01 -8.53
N LYS A 284 16.34 0.34 -9.69
CA LYS A 284 16.96 -0.01 -10.97
C LYS A 284 18.35 0.65 -10.98
N PRO A 285 19.45 -0.09 -11.21
CA PRO A 285 20.74 0.55 -11.40
C PRO A 285 20.64 1.52 -12.58
N LEU A 286 21.25 2.70 -12.45
CA LEU A 286 21.30 3.64 -13.57
C LEU A 286 21.94 2.93 -14.79
N PRO A 287 21.40 3.12 -16.02
CA PRO A 287 22.00 2.52 -17.20
C PRO A 287 23.47 2.89 -17.29
N LYS A 288 24.34 1.93 -17.64
CA LYS A 288 25.79 2.16 -17.69
C LYS A 288 26.14 3.28 -18.67
N GLU A 289 25.37 3.41 -19.76
CA GLU A 289 25.42 4.54 -20.69
C GLU A 289 25.32 5.89 -19.95
N VAL A 290 24.32 6.08 -19.08
CA VAL A 290 24.10 7.32 -18.32
C VAL A 290 25.22 7.57 -17.29
N MET A 291 25.95 6.53 -16.87
CA MET A 291 27.13 6.65 -16.01
C MET A 291 28.45 6.83 -16.78
N GLN A 292 28.44 6.70 -18.11
CA GLN A 292 29.60 6.86 -19.00
C GLN A 292 29.50 8.15 -19.83
N THR A 293 28.29 8.63 -20.10
CA THR A 293 28.07 9.98 -20.59
C THR A 293 28.26 10.96 -19.45
N ASP A 294 29.42 11.62 -19.38
CA ASP A 294 29.54 12.94 -18.78
C ASP A 294 28.66 13.91 -19.58
N VAL A 295 27.36 13.95 -19.27
CA VAL A 295 26.40 14.84 -19.93
C VAL A 295 26.88 16.27 -19.70
N PRO A 296 27.30 16.99 -20.75
CA PRO A 296 27.99 18.26 -20.57
C PRO A 296 27.01 19.31 -20.11
N ILE A 297 26.96 19.52 -18.78
CA ILE A 297 26.20 20.59 -18.14
C ILE A 297 26.70 21.90 -18.75
N LYS A 298 25.89 22.53 -19.61
CA LYS A 298 26.25 23.80 -20.24
C LYS A 298 26.46 24.86 -19.16
N LEU A 299 27.73 25.16 -18.89
CA LEU A 299 28.16 26.14 -17.90
C LEU A 299 27.94 27.56 -18.44
N ASN A 300 26.67 27.93 -18.60
CA ASN A 300 26.26 29.29 -18.93
C ASN A 300 26.83 30.25 -17.88
N ALA A 301 27.19 31.48 -18.27
CA ALA A 301 27.76 32.48 -17.37
C ALA A 301 26.95 32.68 -16.07
N ALA A 302 25.62 32.71 -16.16
CA ALA A 302 24.72 32.80 -15.00
C ALA A 302 24.74 31.57 -14.08
N THR A 303 25.15 30.40 -14.55
CA THR A 303 25.36 29.21 -13.71
C THR A 303 26.68 29.32 -12.96
N ILE A 304 27.78 29.67 -13.65
CA ILE A 304 29.09 29.94 -13.05
C ILE A 304 28.96 31.03 -11.96
N MET A 305 28.30 32.14 -12.26
CA MET A 305 28.10 33.23 -11.29
C MET A 305 27.23 32.84 -10.09
N ARG A 306 26.19 32.03 -10.26
CA ARG A 306 25.35 31.56 -9.12
C ARG A 306 26.11 30.60 -8.21
N GLU A 307 26.85 29.66 -8.78
CA GLU A 307 27.65 28.71 -8.02
C GLU A 307 28.84 29.39 -7.32
N GLY A 308 29.54 30.29 -8.02
CA GLY A 308 30.62 31.11 -7.44
C GLY A 308 30.12 32.07 -6.35
N LYS A 309 28.90 32.61 -6.47
CA LYS A 309 28.27 33.39 -5.40
C LYS A 309 28.00 32.51 -4.16
N LEU A 310 27.46 31.31 -4.36
CA LEU A 310 27.15 30.37 -3.28
C LEU A 310 28.42 29.96 -2.50
N PHE A 311 29.53 29.72 -3.18
CA PHE A 311 30.81 29.47 -2.49
C PHE A 311 31.31 30.72 -1.74
N LYS A 312 31.21 31.91 -2.31
CA LYS A 312 31.54 33.19 -1.63
C LYS A 312 30.64 33.50 -0.42
N GLU A 313 29.41 33.00 -0.40
CA GLU A 313 28.52 33.12 0.78
C GLU A 313 28.94 32.11 1.87
N ARG A 314 29.33 30.88 1.51
CA ARG A 314 29.95 29.92 2.44
C ARG A 314 31.27 30.40 3.03
N GLU A 315 32.16 30.98 2.20
CA GLU A 315 33.40 31.62 2.63
C GLU A 315 33.11 32.67 3.71
N LYS A 316 32.18 33.60 3.44
CA LYS A 316 31.78 34.65 4.39
C LYS A 316 31.16 34.09 5.67
N GLU A 317 30.40 33.01 5.60
CA GLU A 317 29.90 32.32 6.79
C GLU A 317 31.02 31.70 7.63
N VAL A 318 32.04 31.10 7.01
CA VAL A 318 33.20 30.52 7.71
C VAL A 318 34.05 31.63 8.32
N ILE A 319 34.32 32.71 7.56
CA ILE A 319 35.04 33.90 8.05
C ILE A 319 34.32 34.48 9.27
N LYS A 320 33.00 34.72 9.20
CA LYS A 320 32.22 35.21 10.37
C LYS A 320 32.26 34.29 11.58
N LYS A 321 32.33 32.97 11.38
CA LYS A 321 32.48 32.00 12.48
C LYS A 321 33.89 32.07 13.08
N LEU A 322 34.93 32.30 12.28
CA LEU A 322 36.30 32.54 12.75
C LEU A 322 36.40 33.88 13.48
N GLU A 323 35.94 34.99 12.90
CA GLU A 323 35.85 36.32 13.54
C GLU A 323 35.14 36.24 14.92
N SER A 324 34.06 35.46 15.02
CA SER A 324 33.34 35.24 16.28
C SER A 324 34.20 34.50 17.32
N LEU A 325 34.92 33.44 16.90
CA LEU A 325 35.82 32.68 17.78
C LEU A 325 37.04 33.52 18.20
N GLU A 326 37.58 34.36 17.30
CA GLU A 326 38.64 35.33 17.58
C GLU A 326 38.17 36.39 18.59
N SER A 327 36.90 36.83 18.53
CA SER A 327 36.29 37.69 19.56
C SER A 327 35.96 36.97 20.88
N GLY A 328 36.31 35.68 21.01
CA GLY A 328 36.13 34.89 22.25
C GLY A 328 34.80 34.15 22.37
N ALA A 329 34.04 33.96 21.28
CA ALA A 329 32.82 33.15 21.32
C ALA A 329 33.13 31.66 21.61
N HIS A 330 32.18 30.96 22.23
CA HIS A 330 32.40 29.57 22.65
C HIS A 330 32.29 28.57 21.49
N ASP A 331 33.28 27.69 21.36
CA ASP A 331 33.28 26.61 20.36
C ASP A 331 32.24 25.50 20.69
N SER A 332 31.14 25.49 19.93
CA SER A 332 30.10 24.47 20.03
C SER A 332 30.51 23.10 19.48
N SER A 333 31.66 22.95 18.80
CA SER A 333 32.13 21.68 18.20
C SER A 333 32.19 20.55 19.23
N LYS A 334 32.60 20.83 20.47
CA LYS A 334 32.63 19.83 21.56
C LYS A 334 31.23 19.32 21.91
N PHE A 335 30.25 20.21 22.04
CA PHE A 335 28.86 19.84 22.29
C PHE A 335 28.24 19.07 21.12
N MET A 336 28.47 19.51 19.89
CA MET A 336 27.95 18.84 18.68
C MET A 336 28.55 17.44 18.50
N LYS A 337 29.85 17.25 18.82
CA LYS A 337 30.49 15.92 18.86
C LYS A 337 29.87 15.02 19.92
N TRP A 338 29.71 15.51 21.15
CA TRP A 338 29.03 14.78 22.22
C TRP A 338 27.59 14.38 21.85
N GLN A 339 26.83 15.28 21.24
CA GLN A 339 25.45 15.01 20.80
C GLN A 339 25.40 13.98 19.65
N GLU A 340 26.39 13.96 18.78
CA GLU A 340 26.56 12.96 17.71
C GLU A 340 27.01 11.60 18.27
N GLU A 341 27.89 11.58 19.26
CA GLU A 341 28.30 10.36 19.98
C GLU A 341 27.16 9.74 20.77
N MET A 342 26.31 10.53 21.44
CA MET A 342 25.13 10.01 22.13
C MET A 342 24.12 9.43 21.14
N ARG A 343 23.80 10.14 20.05
CA ARG A 343 22.94 9.60 18.98
C ARG A 343 23.50 8.32 18.32
N GLN A 344 24.82 8.17 18.26
CA GLN A 344 25.45 6.93 17.79
C GLN A 344 25.31 5.80 18.83
N LYS A 345 25.46 6.06 20.13
CA LYS A 345 25.24 5.08 21.20
C LYS A 345 23.78 4.63 21.30
N ASP A 346 22.83 5.55 21.16
CA ASP A 346 21.40 5.26 21.16
C ASP A 346 21.05 4.31 19.98
N LEU A 347 21.57 4.62 18.78
CA LEU A 347 21.40 3.78 17.59
C LEU A 347 22.08 2.40 17.72
N GLU A 348 23.28 2.33 18.31
CA GLU A 348 23.95 1.05 18.60
C GLU A 348 23.13 0.20 19.59
N ALA A 349 22.50 0.82 20.60
CA ALA A 349 21.62 0.15 21.56
C ALA A 349 20.31 -0.34 20.91
N GLU A 350 19.70 0.44 20.01
CA GLU A 350 18.54 0.00 19.23
C GLU A 350 18.89 -1.22 18.35
N LEU A 351 20.02 -1.19 17.64
CA LEU A 351 20.48 -2.29 16.80
C LEU A 351 20.74 -3.57 17.63
N ALA A 352 21.36 -3.43 18.80
CA ALA A 352 21.55 -4.56 19.73
C ALA A 352 20.20 -5.13 20.24
N MET A 353 19.24 -4.28 20.59
CA MET A 353 17.89 -4.72 20.98
C MET A 353 17.14 -5.44 19.85
N VAL A 354 17.32 -5.01 18.59
CA VAL A 354 16.73 -5.69 17.42
C VAL A 354 17.35 -7.07 17.21
N GLU A 355 18.68 -7.23 17.29
CA GLU A 355 19.31 -8.54 17.14
C GLU A 355 18.99 -9.47 18.33
N ARG A 356 18.90 -8.96 19.57
CA ARG A 356 18.46 -9.76 20.73
C ARG A 356 17.06 -10.34 20.49
N ARG A 357 16.09 -9.50 20.08
CA ARG A 357 14.72 -9.93 19.73
C ARG A 357 14.70 -10.92 18.57
N ARG A 358 15.60 -10.78 17.60
CA ARG A 358 15.76 -11.70 16.46
C ARG A 358 16.33 -13.06 16.90
N LEU A 359 17.22 -13.10 17.88
CA LEU A 359 17.72 -14.36 18.48
C LEU A 359 16.65 -15.03 19.36
N GLU A 360 15.94 -14.26 20.19
CA GLU A 360 14.81 -14.73 20.99
C GLU A 360 13.69 -15.35 20.12
N GLY A 361 13.35 -14.72 18.99
CA GLY A 361 12.40 -15.27 18.03
C GLY A 361 12.85 -16.59 17.39
N LYS A 362 14.16 -16.73 17.08
CA LYS A 362 14.74 -18.01 16.61
C LYS A 362 14.72 -19.07 17.72
N MET A 363 15.07 -18.71 18.97
CA MET A 363 15.01 -19.59 20.14
C MET A 363 13.60 -20.17 20.34
N SER A 364 12.58 -19.30 20.36
CA SER A 364 11.17 -19.70 20.48
C SER A 364 10.75 -20.68 19.38
N HIS A 365 11.24 -20.52 18.15
CA HIS A 365 10.99 -21.45 17.05
C HIS A 365 11.64 -22.82 17.27
N GLU A 366 12.90 -22.88 17.72
CA GLU A 366 13.59 -24.14 18.00
C GLU A 366 12.95 -24.88 19.20
N ASP A 367 12.59 -24.17 20.27
CA ASP A 367 11.87 -24.74 21.42
C ASP A 367 10.46 -25.24 21.05
N ALA A 368 9.76 -24.57 20.14
CA ALA A 368 8.46 -25.06 19.62
C ALA A 368 8.60 -26.38 18.82
N ILE A 369 9.70 -26.55 18.06
CA ILE A 369 9.99 -27.82 17.38
C ILE A 369 10.30 -28.92 18.40
N LEU A 370 11.12 -28.63 19.40
CA LEU A 370 11.47 -29.57 20.47
C LEU A 370 10.26 -29.99 21.31
N ALA A 371 9.37 -29.06 21.65
CA ALA A 371 8.11 -29.34 22.35
C ALA A 371 7.21 -30.28 21.52
N ARG A 372 7.11 -30.04 20.19
CA ARG A 372 6.37 -30.92 19.27
C ARG A 372 6.99 -32.32 19.19
N GLN A 373 8.31 -32.44 19.21
CA GLN A 373 9.00 -33.75 19.24
C GLN A 373 8.75 -34.49 20.56
N LYS A 374 8.82 -33.79 21.70
CA LYS A 374 8.52 -34.38 23.02
C LYS A 374 7.08 -34.91 23.08
N LEU A 375 6.10 -34.13 22.62
CA LEU A 375 4.70 -34.56 22.51
C LEU A 375 4.51 -35.81 21.60
N ILE A 376 5.26 -35.93 20.51
CA ILE A 376 5.21 -37.14 19.66
C ILE A 376 5.77 -38.36 20.41
N ASN A 377 6.90 -38.21 21.10
CA ASN A 377 7.52 -39.30 21.87
C ASN A 377 6.63 -39.75 23.04
N ASP A 378 5.99 -38.81 23.73
CA ASP A 378 5.09 -39.14 24.86
C ASP A 378 3.78 -39.78 24.38
N ASN A 379 3.31 -39.45 23.17
CA ASN A 379 2.21 -40.17 22.53
C ASN A 379 2.63 -41.58 22.06
N GLN A 380 3.88 -41.80 21.65
CA GLN A 380 4.39 -43.15 21.33
C GLN A 380 4.40 -44.03 22.59
N LYS A 381 4.95 -43.54 23.71
CA LYS A 381 4.92 -44.26 25.01
C LYS A 381 3.51 -44.65 25.42
N LYS A 382 2.55 -43.71 25.35
CA LYS A 382 1.13 -44.00 25.67
C LYS A 382 0.50 -45.07 24.78
N VAL A 383 0.93 -45.16 23.52
CA VAL A 383 0.50 -46.23 22.60
C VAL A 383 1.19 -47.56 22.90
N GLU A 384 2.36 -47.56 23.53
CA GLU A 384 3.04 -48.76 24.02
C GLU A 384 2.46 -49.23 25.38
N GLU A 385 2.20 -48.30 26.30
CA GLU A 385 1.46 -48.52 27.55
C GLU A 385 0.08 -49.13 27.26
N MET A 386 -0.73 -48.52 26.39
CA MET A 386 -2.04 -49.08 26.00
C MET A 386 -1.94 -50.44 25.29
N LYS A 387 -0.87 -50.75 24.57
CA LYS A 387 -0.69 -52.10 24.00
C LYS A 387 -0.53 -53.14 25.11
N ILE A 388 0.36 -52.87 26.07
CA ILE A 388 0.61 -53.75 27.22
C ILE A 388 -0.69 -53.96 28.00
N GLU A 389 -1.45 -52.88 28.28
CA GLU A 389 -2.78 -52.97 28.90
C GLU A 389 -3.75 -53.85 28.09
N THR A 390 -3.79 -53.73 26.75
CA THR A 390 -4.66 -54.57 25.91
C THR A 390 -4.18 -56.03 25.82
N GLU A 391 -2.88 -56.29 25.89
CA GLU A 391 -2.31 -57.64 25.92
C GLU A 391 -2.61 -58.34 27.26
N GLU A 392 -2.49 -57.63 28.39
CA GLU A 392 -2.96 -58.11 29.69
C GLU A 392 -4.47 -58.38 29.72
N LEU A 393 -5.28 -57.45 29.19
CA LEU A 393 -6.73 -57.62 29.14
C LEU A 393 -7.13 -58.81 28.27
N MET A 394 -6.45 -59.02 27.14
CA MET A 394 -6.65 -60.17 26.26
C MET A 394 -6.25 -61.47 26.97
N ALA A 395 -5.14 -61.49 27.71
CA ALA A 395 -4.71 -62.66 28.47
C ALA A 395 -5.75 -63.08 29.54
N ARG A 396 -6.31 -62.11 30.28
CA ARG A 396 -7.39 -62.35 31.25
C ARG A 396 -8.65 -62.89 30.56
N TYR A 397 -9.09 -62.26 29.47
CA TYR A 397 -10.26 -62.74 28.70
C TYR A 397 -10.07 -64.17 28.14
N LEU A 398 -8.85 -64.57 27.78
CA LEU A 398 -8.54 -65.93 27.37
C LEU A 398 -8.57 -66.93 28.53
N GLN A 399 -8.22 -66.52 29.75
CA GLN A 399 -8.38 -67.33 30.97
C GLN A 399 -9.86 -67.50 31.31
N ASP A 400 -10.64 -66.39 31.38
CA ASP A 400 -12.08 -66.41 31.62
C ASP A 400 -12.81 -67.34 30.63
N ARG A 401 -12.42 -67.29 29.35
CA ARG A 401 -12.97 -68.17 28.30
C ARG A 401 -12.61 -69.64 28.46
N LEU A 402 -11.43 -69.94 29.00
CA LEU A 402 -11.03 -71.32 29.27
C LEU A 402 -11.86 -71.91 30.43
N GLU A 403 -12.15 -71.12 31.46
CA GLU A 403 -13.02 -71.49 32.58
C GLU A 403 -14.48 -71.65 32.14
N GLU A 404 -15.01 -70.70 31.36
CA GLU A 404 -16.33 -70.84 30.73
C GLU A 404 -16.43 -72.10 29.85
N GLU A 405 -15.40 -72.44 29.06
CA GLU A 405 -15.40 -73.68 28.28
C GLU A 405 -15.41 -74.93 29.16
N GLN A 406 -14.69 -74.95 30.29
CA GLN A 406 -14.72 -76.07 31.23
C GLN A 406 -16.10 -76.25 31.85
N LEU A 407 -16.73 -75.17 32.32
CA LEU A 407 -18.09 -75.18 32.86
C LEU A 407 -19.14 -75.55 31.80
N MET A 408 -18.97 -75.11 30.55
CA MET A 408 -19.85 -75.47 29.45
C MET A 408 -19.66 -76.92 28.99
N ARG A 409 -18.44 -77.51 29.12
CA ARG A 409 -18.18 -78.92 28.81
C ARG A 409 -18.92 -79.84 29.79
N SER A 410 -18.81 -79.61 31.10
CA SER A 410 -19.53 -80.41 32.11
C SER A 410 -21.06 -80.24 32.01
N LEU A 411 -21.54 -79.04 31.68
CA LEU A 411 -22.97 -78.83 31.38
C LEU A 411 -23.43 -79.55 30.10
N VAL A 412 -22.60 -79.59 29.06
CA VAL A 412 -22.89 -80.34 27.81
C VAL A 412 -22.87 -81.84 28.06
N GLU A 413 -22.00 -82.35 28.93
CA GLU A 413 -21.95 -83.76 29.34
C GLU A 413 -23.27 -84.19 30.02
N MET A 414 -23.74 -83.40 31.01
CA MET A 414 -25.07 -83.61 31.62
C MET A 414 -26.22 -83.55 30.59
N VAL A 415 -26.16 -82.62 29.63
CA VAL A 415 -27.18 -82.48 28.57
C VAL A 415 -27.07 -83.56 27.49
N LEU A 416 -25.92 -84.20 27.30
CA LEU A 416 -25.75 -85.33 26.39
C LEU A 416 -26.47 -86.57 26.93
N GLY A 417 -26.29 -86.92 28.20
CA GLY A 417 -27.08 -87.97 28.85
C GLY A 417 -28.59 -87.72 28.77
N GLY A 418 -29.03 -86.47 28.94
CA GLY A 418 -30.43 -86.07 28.71
C GLY A 418 -30.90 -86.15 27.25
N ARG A 419 -30.00 -86.11 26.27
CA ARG A 419 -30.31 -86.13 24.83
C ARG A 419 -30.40 -87.53 24.23
N GLU A 420 -29.75 -88.53 24.81
CA GLU A 420 -29.85 -89.90 24.33
C GLU A 420 -31.29 -90.41 24.53
N ASN A 421 -31.83 -90.23 25.75
CA ASN A 421 -33.24 -90.44 26.10
C ASN A 421 -34.22 -89.72 25.14
N ALA A 422 -33.85 -88.55 24.61
CA ALA A 422 -34.69 -87.77 23.70
C ALA A 422 -34.56 -88.17 22.21
N LYS A 423 -33.46 -88.79 21.79
CA LYS A 423 -33.27 -89.27 20.40
C LYS A 423 -34.22 -90.42 20.06
N GLU A 424 -34.49 -91.30 21.03
CA GLU A 424 -35.37 -92.47 20.87
C GLU A 424 -36.80 -92.07 20.50
N ALA A 425 -37.31 -90.99 21.10
CA ALA A 425 -38.63 -90.44 20.77
C ALA A 425 -38.69 -89.90 19.33
N LYS A 426 -37.62 -89.25 18.84
CA LYS A 426 -37.68 -88.45 17.60
C LYS A 426 -37.63 -89.26 16.32
N LYS A 427 -37.07 -90.49 16.33
CA LYS A 427 -37.09 -91.42 15.19
C LYS A 427 -38.53 -91.70 14.70
N LYS A 428 -39.52 -91.65 15.60
CA LYS A 428 -40.93 -91.99 15.34
C LYS A 428 -41.71 -90.94 14.51
N LEU A 429 -41.15 -89.74 14.28
CA LEU A 429 -41.90 -88.60 13.71
C LEU A 429 -41.45 -88.23 12.27
N VAL A 430 -40.19 -88.49 11.91
CA VAL A 430 -39.61 -88.09 10.61
C VAL A 430 -40.29 -88.77 9.42
N GLN A 431 -40.78 -90.00 9.60
CA GLN A 431 -41.46 -90.80 8.58
C GLN A 431 -42.71 -90.14 7.97
N TYR A 432 -43.29 -89.13 8.63
CA TYR A 432 -44.58 -88.55 8.24
C TYR A 432 -44.51 -87.34 7.29
N LYS A 433 -43.37 -86.65 7.17
CA LYS A 433 -43.30 -85.32 6.52
C LYS A 433 -42.78 -85.26 5.08
N ALA A 434 -42.25 -86.35 4.54
CA ALA A 434 -41.60 -86.33 3.22
C ALA A 434 -42.57 -86.16 2.02
N LYS A 435 -43.88 -86.35 2.21
CA LYS A 435 -44.87 -86.50 1.12
C LYS A 435 -45.37 -85.21 0.43
N ILE A 436 -45.01 -84.01 0.90
CA ILE A 436 -45.75 -82.76 0.56
C ILE A 436 -44.94 -81.79 -0.33
N VAL A 437 -43.63 -81.95 -0.46
CA VAL A 437 -42.75 -80.86 -0.98
C VAL A 437 -42.64 -80.80 -2.51
N GLN A 438 -43.15 -81.78 -3.26
CA GLN A 438 -42.84 -81.93 -4.69
C GLN A 438 -43.74 -81.12 -5.65
N GLU A 439 -44.86 -80.54 -5.21
CA GLU A 439 -45.94 -80.07 -6.09
C GLU A 439 -45.86 -78.57 -6.51
N VAL A 440 -44.86 -77.79 -6.07
CA VAL A 440 -44.96 -76.31 -6.04
C VAL A 440 -44.01 -75.56 -7.00
N ASN A 441 -43.10 -76.23 -7.71
CA ASN A 441 -41.84 -75.60 -8.15
C ASN A 441 -41.75 -75.12 -9.63
N GLU A 442 -42.83 -75.15 -10.41
CA GLU A 442 -42.73 -75.08 -11.90
C GLU A 442 -43.14 -73.73 -12.55
N GLU A 443 -43.90 -72.86 -11.89
CA GLU A 443 -44.70 -71.80 -12.56
C GLU A 443 -44.00 -70.45 -12.90
N SER A 444 -42.69 -70.25 -12.65
CA SER A 444 -42.16 -68.92 -12.27
C SER A 444 -41.26 -68.11 -13.25
N LYS A 445 -41.11 -68.44 -14.55
CA LYS A 445 -39.88 -68.05 -15.31
C LYS A 445 -39.93 -67.06 -16.51
N GLU A 446 -41.07 -66.60 -17.05
CA GLU A 446 -41.09 -66.14 -18.47
C GLU A 446 -41.00 -64.62 -18.82
N LEU A 447 -41.02 -63.67 -17.87
CA LEU A 447 -41.57 -62.31 -18.16
C LEU A 447 -40.67 -61.12 -18.58
N MET A 448 -39.32 -61.17 -18.60
CA MET A 448 -38.50 -59.96 -18.31
C MET A 448 -37.46 -59.45 -19.37
N ARG A 449 -37.80 -59.21 -20.66
CA ARG A 449 -36.76 -58.96 -21.71
C ARG A 449 -37.00 -57.84 -22.78
N ARG A 450 -37.56 -56.65 -22.49
CA ARG A 450 -38.14 -55.79 -23.56
C ARG A 450 -37.92 -54.25 -23.67
N ALA A 451 -37.04 -53.56 -22.92
CA ALA A 451 -37.01 -52.07 -22.97
C ALA A 451 -35.61 -51.42 -22.79
N LEU A 452 -34.99 -50.83 -23.84
CA LEU A 452 -33.69 -50.13 -23.67
C LEU A 452 -33.18 -49.06 -24.70
N GLU A 453 -33.65 -48.93 -25.96
CA GLU A 453 -32.76 -48.46 -27.08
C GLU A 453 -32.91 -47.03 -27.68
N GLU A 454 -33.81 -46.13 -27.28
CA GLU A 454 -34.29 -45.01 -28.16
C GLU A 454 -33.61 -43.59 -28.11
N ALA A 455 -32.46 -43.34 -27.45
CA ALA A 455 -32.24 -42.02 -26.81
C ALA A 455 -31.14 -40.99 -27.29
N GLU A 456 -30.35 -41.16 -28.37
CA GLU A 456 -29.02 -40.45 -28.46
C GLU A 456 -28.75 -39.30 -29.48
N GLU A 457 -29.58 -38.97 -30.49
CA GLU A 457 -29.05 -38.30 -31.73
C GLU A 457 -28.98 -36.74 -31.85
N GLU A 458 -29.42 -35.90 -30.89
CA GLU A 458 -29.61 -34.45 -31.15
C GLU A 458 -28.32 -33.56 -31.21
N MET A 459 -27.86 -33.33 -32.44
CA MET A 459 -26.78 -32.43 -32.94
C MET A 459 -26.48 -31.11 -32.17
N LYS A 460 -25.23 -30.65 -31.98
CA LYS A 460 -24.08 -30.39 -32.91
C LYS A 460 -24.16 -29.24 -33.94
N ARG A 461 -25.24 -28.43 -34.04
CA ARG A 461 -25.48 -27.60 -35.25
C ARG A 461 -25.25 -26.07 -35.25
N LYS A 462 -24.49 -25.46 -34.30
CA LYS A 462 -24.30 -23.98 -34.28
C LYS A 462 -22.84 -23.55 -34.11
N VAL A 463 -22.32 -22.85 -35.13
CA VAL A 463 -20.93 -22.41 -35.36
C VAL A 463 -20.97 -21.09 -36.16
N GLU A 464 -19.90 -20.28 -36.06
CA GLU A 464 -19.44 -19.14 -36.93
C GLU A 464 -20.42 -18.16 -37.61
N LEU A 465 -20.10 -16.86 -37.56
CA LEU A 465 -20.64 -15.85 -38.49
C LEU A 465 -19.78 -14.56 -38.61
N ILE A 466 -19.32 -13.99 -37.50
CA ILE A 466 -18.94 -12.57 -37.46
C ILE A 466 -17.41 -12.37 -37.51
N HIS A 467 -16.88 -11.95 -38.68
CA HIS A 467 -15.43 -11.72 -38.85
C HIS A 467 -15.01 -10.65 -39.89
N GLN A 468 -15.91 -9.82 -40.44
CA GLN A 468 -15.63 -9.01 -41.65
C GLN A 468 -16.10 -7.54 -41.61
N ILE A 469 -15.66 -6.72 -40.64
CA ILE A 469 -15.83 -5.24 -40.72
C ILE A 469 -14.56 -4.50 -40.24
N ARG A 470 -13.48 -4.54 -41.04
CA ARG A 470 -12.26 -3.71 -40.86
C ARG A 470 -11.49 -3.50 -42.19
N ALA A 471 -11.71 -2.38 -42.87
CA ALA A 471 -10.81 -1.85 -43.92
C ALA A 471 -11.12 -0.36 -44.24
N MET A 472 -10.07 0.39 -44.66
CA MET A 472 -10.12 1.71 -45.34
C MET A 472 -10.61 2.93 -44.49
N GLU A 473 -10.15 4.20 -44.65
CA GLU A 473 -9.27 4.89 -45.64
C GLU A 473 -8.69 6.25 -45.10
N ALA A 474 -7.85 7.03 -45.85
CA ALA A 474 -7.24 8.31 -45.36
C ALA A 474 -6.57 9.30 -46.39
N ALA A 475 -6.50 10.62 -46.02
CA ALA A 475 -5.44 11.68 -46.29
C ALA A 475 -5.55 12.82 -47.42
N PRO A 476 -4.97 14.07 -47.23
CA PRO A 476 -4.99 15.28 -48.15
C PRO A 476 -3.64 16.11 -48.35
N ILE A 477 -3.56 17.35 -48.99
CA ILE A 477 -2.51 18.49 -48.89
C ILE A 477 -2.68 19.77 -49.85
N SER A 478 -1.80 20.84 -49.89
CA SER A 478 -1.99 22.27 -50.44
C SER A 478 -0.71 23.16 -50.83
N ARG A 479 -0.81 24.45 -51.43
CA ARG A 479 0.03 25.76 -51.23
C ARG A 479 0.43 26.81 -52.38
N ASN A 480 0.78 28.09 -51.99
CA ASN A 480 1.74 29.19 -52.53
C ASN A 480 1.49 30.07 -53.83
N LYS A 481 2.17 31.24 -54.20
CA LYS A 481 2.67 32.53 -53.54
C LYS A 481 2.91 33.80 -54.53
N MET A 482 3.98 34.67 -54.43
CA MET A 482 4.08 36.12 -54.94
C MET A 482 5.54 36.74 -55.16
N VAL A 483 5.76 37.90 -55.88
CA VAL A 483 7.09 38.61 -56.23
C VAL A 483 7.06 40.20 -56.26
N ASP A 484 8.14 40.95 -56.65
CA ASP A 484 8.59 42.33 -56.23
C ASP A 484 9.20 43.30 -57.35
N PHE A 485 9.61 44.57 -57.03
CA PHE A 485 10.08 45.68 -57.94
C PHE A 485 11.40 46.42 -57.55
N THR A 486 12.07 47.12 -58.49
CA THR A 486 13.32 47.90 -58.26
C THR A 486 13.37 49.34 -58.83
N GLU A 487 12.22 49.95 -59.18
CA GLU A 487 12.18 51.29 -59.80
C GLU A 487 12.17 52.44 -58.76
N THR A 488 12.72 53.61 -59.14
CA THR A 488 12.62 54.84 -58.31
C THR A 488 11.42 55.67 -58.75
N ALA A 489 10.52 56.02 -57.83
CA ALA A 489 9.13 56.33 -58.18
C ALA A 489 8.80 57.76 -58.67
N GLY A 490 9.79 58.67 -58.77
CA GLY A 490 9.70 59.91 -59.56
C GLY A 490 8.56 60.89 -59.24
N TYR A 491 8.39 61.27 -57.97
CA TYR A 491 7.29 62.11 -57.49
C TYR A 491 7.56 63.64 -57.44
N ARG A 492 8.77 64.09 -57.82
CA ARG A 492 9.21 65.50 -57.92
C ARG A 492 9.27 66.30 -56.60
N PHE A 493 9.43 65.66 -55.45
CA PHE A 493 9.74 66.36 -54.20
C PHE A 493 11.15 66.98 -54.22
N LEU A 494 11.35 68.12 -53.54
CA LEU A 494 12.67 68.78 -53.39
C LEU A 494 13.74 67.94 -52.68
N ASN A 495 13.34 66.82 -52.07
CA ASN A 495 14.22 65.86 -51.40
C ASN A 495 14.42 64.56 -52.19
N GLU A 496 13.92 64.46 -53.43
CA GLU A 496 14.17 63.29 -54.29
C GLU A 496 15.61 63.28 -54.79
N MET A 497 16.40 62.44 -54.13
CA MET A 497 17.70 61.99 -54.60
C MET A 497 17.52 60.67 -55.34
N SER A 498 18.18 60.53 -56.48
CA SER A 498 18.31 59.27 -57.20
C SER A 498 18.87 58.17 -56.29
N ILE A 499 18.54 56.90 -56.57
CA ILE A 499 19.18 55.72 -55.98
C ILE A 499 20.73 55.76 -56.10
N ALA A 500 21.29 56.58 -57.00
CA ALA A 500 22.72 56.88 -57.08
C ALA A 500 23.18 57.99 -56.10
N GLU A 501 22.51 59.15 -56.05
CA GLU A 501 22.88 60.30 -55.19
C GLU A 501 22.69 59.97 -53.70
N LEU A 502 21.72 59.12 -53.39
CA LEU A 502 21.55 58.46 -52.09
C LEU A 502 22.79 57.68 -51.62
N ARG A 503 23.80 57.41 -52.47
CA ARG A 503 24.99 56.61 -52.11
C ARG A 503 26.15 57.45 -51.61
N GLU A 504 26.31 58.69 -52.07
CA GLU A 504 27.47 59.55 -51.75
C GLU A 504 27.29 60.27 -50.40
N ARG A 505 26.12 60.88 -50.15
CA ARG A 505 25.80 61.39 -48.80
C ARG A 505 25.84 60.27 -47.76
N LEU A 506 25.51 59.04 -48.19
CA LEU A 506 25.56 57.83 -47.40
C LEU A 506 26.99 57.28 -47.22
N SER A 507 27.98 57.58 -48.10
CA SER A 507 29.38 57.20 -47.86
C SER A 507 30.05 58.08 -46.79
N LEU A 508 29.83 59.40 -46.81
CA LEU A 508 30.34 60.29 -45.75
C LEU A 508 29.68 60.01 -44.38
N LEU A 509 28.40 59.61 -44.37
CA LEU A 509 27.74 59.14 -43.15
C LEU A 509 28.26 57.76 -42.70
N LYS A 510 28.58 56.84 -43.63
CA LYS A 510 29.22 55.55 -43.33
C LYS A 510 30.59 55.71 -42.67
N GLU A 511 31.40 56.68 -43.08
CA GLU A 511 32.73 56.91 -42.51
C GLU A 511 32.64 57.30 -41.03
N LYS A 512 31.83 58.31 -40.70
CA LYS A 512 31.58 58.69 -39.30
C LYS A 512 30.90 57.57 -38.49
N GLN A 513 29.96 56.85 -39.10
CA GLN A 513 29.36 55.67 -38.49
C GLN A 513 30.41 54.58 -38.23
N ALA A 514 31.41 54.41 -39.09
CA ALA A 514 32.48 53.43 -38.91
C ALA A 514 33.40 53.80 -37.73
N GLU A 515 33.77 55.07 -37.56
CA GLU A 515 34.54 55.54 -36.38
C GLU A 515 33.77 55.33 -35.07
N GLU A 516 32.48 55.66 -35.06
CA GLU A 516 31.58 55.37 -33.94
C GLU A 516 31.40 53.87 -33.70
N GLU A 517 31.36 53.05 -34.76
CA GLU A 517 31.31 51.60 -34.65
C GLU A 517 32.63 51.02 -34.13
N GLU A 518 33.80 51.54 -34.50
CA GLU A 518 35.11 51.05 -34.03
C GLU A 518 35.36 51.37 -32.55
N THR A 519 34.99 52.58 -32.10
CA THR A 519 35.02 52.92 -30.67
C THR A 519 34.07 52.02 -29.87
N LYS A 520 32.83 51.82 -30.33
CA LYS A 520 31.87 50.88 -29.69
C LYS A 520 32.36 49.42 -29.77
N ARG A 521 32.98 48.98 -30.87
CA ARG A 521 33.55 47.62 -31.03
C ARG A 521 34.70 47.38 -30.06
N THR A 522 35.59 48.35 -29.85
CA THR A 522 36.72 48.23 -28.91
C THR A 522 36.24 48.23 -27.45
N GLU A 523 35.28 49.08 -27.08
CA GLU A 523 34.65 49.04 -25.75
C GLU A 523 33.95 47.69 -25.50
N ILE A 524 33.16 47.20 -26.48
CA ILE A 524 32.51 45.88 -26.43
C ILE A 524 33.55 44.76 -26.32
N LEU A 525 34.72 44.87 -26.95
CA LEU A 525 35.80 43.88 -26.85
C LEU A 525 36.42 43.87 -25.44
N GLN A 526 36.73 45.04 -24.87
CA GLN A 526 37.23 45.14 -23.49
C GLN A 526 36.20 44.61 -22.48
N ASN A 527 34.92 44.98 -22.66
CA ASN A 527 33.80 44.51 -21.84
C ASN A 527 33.46 43.01 -22.02
N LYS A 528 33.93 42.36 -23.09
CA LYS A 528 33.92 40.89 -23.22
C LYS A 528 35.10 40.29 -22.46
N GLN A 529 36.33 40.75 -22.75
CA GLN A 529 37.54 40.25 -22.09
C GLN A 529 37.50 40.37 -20.56
N SER A 530 36.92 41.43 -20.00
CA SER A 530 36.76 41.59 -18.55
C SER A 530 35.79 40.56 -17.95
N LYS A 531 34.66 40.32 -18.62
CA LYS A 531 33.67 39.29 -18.22
C LYS A 531 34.25 37.89 -18.36
N ASP A 532 34.97 37.61 -19.45
CA ASP A 532 35.60 36.31 -19.69
C ASP A 532 36.67 36.00 -18.62
N ARG A 533 37.50 36.99 -18.24
CA ARG A 533 38.43 36.87 -17.10
C ARG A 533 37.69 36.55 -15.80
N MET A 534 36.67 37.32 -15.43
CA MET A 534 35.86 37.06 -14.21
C MET A 534 35.20 35.68 -14.20
N LEU A 535 34.75 35.19 -15.36
CA LEU A 535 34.17 33.86 -15.50
C LEU A 535 35.22 32.75 -15.36
N MET A 536 36.43 32.94 -15.92
CA MET A 536 37.54 32.01 -15.73
C MET A 536 37.98 31.98 -14.26
N ASP A 537 38.19 33.14 -13.62
CA ASP A 537 38.59 33.24 -12.22
C ASP A 537 37.59 32.52 -11.31
N THR A 538 36.29 32.80 -11.47
CA THR A 538 35.23 32.13 -10.70
C THR A 538 35.14 30.63 -11.00
N LEU A 539 35.43 30.19 -12.24
CA LEU A 539 35.53 28.77 -12.57
C LEU A 539 36.72 28.10 -11.87
N THR A 540 37.88 28.77 -11.71
CA THR A 540 39.01 28.20 -10.94
C THR A 540 38.72 28.07 -9.44
N VAL A 541 37.90 28.96 -8.87
CA VAL A 541 37.43 28.84 -7.48
C VAL A 541 36.44 27.68 -7.34
N ILE A 542 35.48 27.58 -8.27
CA ILE A 542 34.50 26.49 -8.32
C ILE A 542 35.19 25.12 -8.50
N SER A 543 36.23 25.01 -9.34
CA SER A 543 36.91 23.73 -9.58
C SER A 543 37.71 23.25 -8.35
N LYS A 544 38.35 24.17 -7.61
CA LYS A 544 38.96 23.88 -6.30
C LYS A 544 37.92 23.36 -5.31
N TYR A 545 36.83 24.10 -5.11
CA TYR A 545 35.78 23.68 -4.18
C TYR A 545 35.14 22.35 -4.58
N ARG A 546 34.87 22.09 -5.86
CA ARG A 546 34.36 20.80 -6.33
C ARG A 546 35.34 19.64 -6.07
N ALA A 547 36.64 19.87 -6.22
CA ALA A 547 37.67 18.87 -5.92
C ALA A 547 37.74 18.57 -4.41
N GLU A 548 37.66 19.59 -3.55
CA GLU A 548 37.61 19.46 -2.09
C GLU A 548 36.32 18.76 -1.62
N ASP A 549 35.15 19.18 -2.12
CA ASP A 549 33.85 18.53 -1.86
C ASP A 549 33.90 17.03 -2.27
N THR A 550 34.60 16.70 -3.36
CA THR A 550 34.75 15.32 -3.84
C THR A 550 35.68 14.50 -2.97
N ARG A 551 36.82 15.06 -2.53
CA ARG A 551 37.75 14.43 -1.58
C ARG A 551 37.07 14.17 -0.23
N ALA A 552 36.45 15.19 0.35
CA ALA A 552 35.73 15.09 1.62
C ALA A 552 34.60 14.04 1.57
N LYS A 553 33.83 13.96 0.48
CA LYS A 553 32.80 12.92 0.30
C LYS A 553 33.39 11.52 0.09
N ALA A 554 34.56 11.39 -0.55
CA ALA A 554 35.26 10.12 -0.69
C ALA A 554 35.80 9.63 0.67
N GLU A 555 36.41 10.52 1.46
CA GLU A 555 36.89 10.25 2.82
C GLU A 555 35.73 9.88 3.77
N GLN A 556 34.64 10.65 3.76
CA GLN A 556 33.42 10.30 4.50
C GLN A 556 32.88 8.92 4.09
N ARG A 557 32.88 8.58 2.80
CA ARG A 557 32.43 7.26 2.31
C ARG A 557 33.37 6.13 2.71
N ALA A 558 34.68 6.37 2.80
CA ALA A 558 35.65 5.41 3.32
C ALA A 558 35.47 5.21 4.84
N ASN A 559 35.40 6.30 5.60
CA ASN A 559 35.15 6.28 7.04
C ASN A 559 33.81 5.62 7.40
N LEU A 560 32.76 5.80 6.59
CA LEU A 560 31.48 5.12 6.76
C LEU A 560 31.51 3.62 6.41
N ARG A 561 32.44 3.15 5.58
CA ARG A 561 32.67 1.71 5.36
C ARG A 561 33.36 1.09 6.57
N VAL A 562 34.50 1.67 6.96
CA VAL A 562 35.27 1.22 8.14
C VAL A 562 34.44 1.28 9.42
N LYS A 563 33.61 2.32 9.60
CA LYS A 563 32.62 2.36 10.70
C LYS A 563 31.61 1.22 10.58
N LYS A 564 31.00 0.96 9.42
CA LYS A 564 30.01 -0.13 9.27
C LYS A 564 30.59 -1.52 9.51
N GLU A 565 31.80 -1.77 9.03
CA GLU A 565 32.55 -3.01 9.26
C GLU A 565 32.85 -3.18 10.76
N SER A 566 33.48 -2.20 11.40
CA SER A 566 33.79 -2.26 12.83
C SER A 566 32.57 -2.23 13.75
N THR A 567 31.45 -1.55 13.41
CA THR A 567 30.20 -1.64 14.18
C THR A 567 29.56 -3.02 14.08
N LYS A 568 29.69 -3.70 12.93
CA LYS A 568 29.17 -5.06 12.77
C LYS A 568 29.99 -6.06 13.61
N GLU A 569 31.30 -5.90 13.65
CA GLU A 569 32.20 -6.70 14.49
C GLU A 569 31.96 -6.45 15.99
N LYS A 570 31.78 -5.18 16.39
CA LYS A 570 31.39 -4.83 17.77
C LYS A 570 30.03 -5.38 18.17
N LEU A 571 28.99 -5.24 17.33
CA LEU A 571 27.66 -5.80 17.62
C LEU A 571 27.64 -7.34 17.72
N LEU A 572 28.65 -8.02 17.17
CA LEU A 572 28.85 -9.46 17.37
C LEU A 572 29.62 -9.79 18.65
N ASN A 573 30.65 -8.99 19.01
CA ASN A 573 31.62 -9.34 20.05
C ASN A 573 31.49 -8.56 21.38
N SER A 574 30.73 -7.47 21.44
CA SER A 574 30.72 -6.53 22.59
C SER A 574 29.55 -6.68 23.56
N ASP A 575 28.66 -7.64 23.35
CA ASP A 575 27.45 -7.81 24.16
C ASP A 575 27.30 -9.28 24.60
N ASP A 576 27.80 -9.61 25.79
CA ASP A 576 27.78 -10.97 26.39
C ASP A 576 26.38 -11.62 26.38
N LYS A 577 25.35 -10.77 26.42
CA LYS A 577 23.93 -11.16 26.37
C LYS A 577 23.49 -11.60 24.96
N LEU A 578 24.07 -11.05 23.89
CA LEU A 578 23.91 -11.56 22.53
C LEU A 578 24.69 -12.86 22.34
N LEU A 579 25.96 -12.92 22.76
CA LEU A 579 26.80 -14.13 22.65
C LEU A 579 26.15 -15.32 23.36
N SER A 580 25.79 -15.17 24.63
CA SER A 580 25.11 -16.24 25.39
C SER A 580 23.67 -16.54 24.95
N LEU A 581 23.06 -15.74 24.06
CA LEU A 581 21.83 -16.10 23.33
C LEU A 581 22.15 -16.89 22.05
N GLN A 582 23.26 -16.60 21.36
CA GLN A 582 23.72 -17.37 20.21
C GLN A 582 24.15 -18.79 20.63
N GLU A 583 24.93 -18.93 21.70
CA GLU A 583 25.34 -20.24 22.26
C GLU A 583 24.13 -21.11 22.62
N LYS A 584 23.13 -20.56 23.32
CA LYS A 584 21.88 -21.27 23.67
C LYS A 584 21.11 -21.70 22.42
N LEU A 585 21.14 -20.90 21.35
CA LEU A 585 20.50 -21.18 20.08
C LEU A 585 21.21 -22.30 19.31
N GLU A 586 22.53 -22.40 19.40
CA GLU A 586 23.28 -23.53 18.84
C GLU A 586 23.08 -24.81 19.65
N MET A 587 23.08 -24.73 20.99
CA MET A 587 22.71 -25.84 21.87
C MET A 587 21.29 -26.36 21.58
N LYS A 588 20.31 -25.47 21.33
CA LYS A 588 18.94 -25.86 20.95
C LYS A 588 18.86 -26.53 19.57
N LYS A 589 19.64 -26.05 18.59
CA LYS A 589 19.77 -26.73 17.29
C LYS A 589 20.39 -28.12 17.43
N ALA A 590 21.37 -28.29 18.33
CA ALA A 590 21.95 -29.60 18.64
C ALA A 590 20.92 -30.53 19.30
N GLU A 591 20.19 -30.07 20.33
CA GLU A 591 19.08 -30.81 20.97
C GLU A 591 18.08 -31.31 19.91
N ARG A 592 17.70 -30.44 18.96
CA ARG A 592 16.78 -30.77 17.86
C ARG A 592 17.39 -31.78 16.88
N LEU A 593 18.66 -31.64 16.50
CA LEU A 593 19.33 -32.56 15.58
C LEU A 593 19.46 -33.96 16.20
N GLU A 594 19.81 -34.07 17.48
CA GLU A 594 19.75 -35.33 18.22
C GLU A 594 18.35 -35.92 18.27
N ALA A 595 17.33 -35.11 18.59
CA ALA A 595 15.94 -35.56 18.64
C ALA A 595 15.45 -36.05 17.27
N GLN A 596 15.87 -35.40 16.17
CA GLN A 596 15.61 -35.86 14.80
C GLN A 596 16.35 -37.17 14.47
N GLN A 597 17.58 -37.37 14.96
CA GLN A 597 18.30 -38.63 14.80
C GLN A 597 17.64 -39.78 15.58
N LYS A 598 17.22 -39.54 16.83
CA LYS A 598 16.49 -40.51 17.67
C LYS A 598 15.14 -40.88 17.05
N MET A 599 14.46 -39.92 16.41
CA MET A 599 13.22 -40.13 15.64
C MET A 599 13.40 -40.82 14.28
N LYS A 600 14.62 -40.95 13.74
CA LYS A 600 14.87 -41.71 12.51
C LYS A 600 14.89 -43.21 12.80
N VAL A 601 13.69 -43.80 12.81
CA VAL A 601 13.50 -45.25 12.82
C VAL A 601 14.39 -45.88 11.74
N LYS A 602 15.32 -46.74 12.14
CA LYS A 602 16.13 -47.53 11.19
C LYS A 602 15.17 -48.45 10.42
N PRO A 603 15.11 -48.39 9.08
CA PRO A 603 14.25 -49.27 8.31
C PRO A 603 14.63 -50.73 8.57
N SER A 604 13.63 -51.60 8.77
CA SER A 604 13.87 -53.00 9.10
C SER A 604 14.66 -53.71 7.99
N ALA A 605 15.45 -54.73 8.33
CA ALA A 605 16.22 -55.50 7.35
C ALA A 605 15.33 -56.12 6.25
N THR A 606 14.07 -56.45 6.58
CA THR A 606 13.05 -56.88 5.61
C THR A 606 12.66 -55.76 4.65
N SER A 607 12.37 -54.56 5.14
CA SER A 607 12.03 -53.41 4.28
C SER A 607 13.19 -52.98 3.39
N LEU A 608 14.43 -53.01 3.89
CA LEU A 608 15.65 -52.76 3.10
C LEU A 608 15.89 -53.81 2.02
N ARG A 609 15.59 -55.09 2.30
CA ARG A 609 15.64 -56.17 1.29
C ARG A 609 14.57 -55.99 0.22
N GLN A 610 13.34 -55.60 0.59
CA GLN A 610 12.27 -55.32 -0.38
C GLN A 610 12.58 -54.09 -1.26
N THR A 611 13.10 -52.99 -0.70
CA THR A 611 13.46 -51.83 -1.52
C THR A 611 14.67 -52.12 -2.42
N SER A 612 15.63 -52.93 -1.97
CA SER A 612 16.79 -53.32 -2.80
C SER A 612 16.47 -54.39 -3.86
N SER A 613 15.47 -55.26 -3.66
CA SER A 613 14.96 -56.12 -4.75
C SER A 613 14.21 -55.29 -5.79
N MET A 614 13.27 -54.45 -5.36
CA MET A 614 12.49 -53.54 -6.23
C MET A 614 13.37 -52.56 -7.03
N MET A 615 14.56 -52.21 -6.53
CA MET A 615 15.53 -51.38 -7.27
C MET A 615 16.38 -52.19 -8.26
N ARG A 616 16.63 -53.49 -8.02
CA ARG A 616 17.30 -54.39 -8.97
C ARG A 616 16.37 -54.82 -10.12
N GLU A 617 15.09 -55.05 -9.80
CA GLU A 617 14.03 -55.35 -10.77
C GLU A 617 13.69 -54.14 -11.68
N LYS A 618 14.18 -52.93 -11.34
CA LYS A 618 14.11 -51.72 -12.18
C LYS A 618 15.37 -51.46 -13.02
N THR A 619 16.37 -52.33 -12.95
CA THR A 619 17.62 -52.23 -13.73
C THR A 619 17.75 -53.33 -14.79
N HIS A 620 16.65 -54.02 -15.09
CA HIS A 620 16.46 -54.97 -16.19
C HIS A 620 15.17 -54.63 -16.95
#